data_AF-A0AAU7BSZ1-F1
#
_entry.id   AF-A0AAU7BSZ1-F1
#
_cell.length_a   1.000
_cell.length_b   1.000
_cell.length_c   1.000
_cell.angle_alpha   90.00
_cell.angle_beta   90.00
_cell.angle_gamma   90.00
#
_symmetry.space_group_name_H-M   'P 1'
#
loop_
_entity.id
_entity.type
_entity.pdbx_description
1 polymer ?
#
loop_
_entity_poly.entity_id
_entity_poly.type
_entity_poly.pdbx_seq_one_letter_code
_entity_poly.pdbx_strand_id
1 'polypeptide(L)'
;MNELLELNKRFLIKGYLWISGILTSGFSIYLLFFYSEITTKWIFIIYSITLIFAPAFVLSAWIFDWFRKRKYKNRILSKKPYSELEKIGFTKKAIKTNHNSLVDYIKFAEINECQVAFDIDIRKPKIAEFSIYGLTDHLNSKDYLRKAKEYDYSNIDFSRHSFTKRIDTRKEKLNSIQELEKILTELTHIAKKEKYEPIPITEIKPVGNNV
;
A
#
# COMPACT_ATOMS: atom_id res chain seq x y z
N MET A 1 -5.25 -15.94 6.94
CA MET A 1 -5.99 -15.25 8.02
C MET A 1 -5.05 -14.81 9.14
N ASN A 2 -4.07 -15.63 9.53
CA ASN A 2 -3.08 -15.30 10.55
C ASN A 2 -2.34 -13.98 10.27
N GLU A 3 -1.76 -13.81 9.08
CA GLU A 3 -1.01 -12.58 8.77
C GLU A 3 -1.84 -11.30 8.77
N LEU A 4 -3.12 -11.35 8.37
CA LEU A 4 -4.01 -10.17 8.44
C LEU A 4 -4.12 -9.69 9.88
N LEU A 5 -4.42 -10.60 10.81
CA LEU A 5 -4.58 -10.27 12.22
C LEU A 5 -3.24 -9.92 12.85
N GLU A 6 -2.16 -10.63 12.52
CA GLU A 6 -0.81 -10.32 12.99
C GLU A 6 -0.42 -8.87 12.67
N LEU A 7 -0.64 -8.46 11.43
CA LEU A 7 -0.31 -7.11 10.98
C LEU A 7 -1.32 -6.04 11.43
N ASN A 8 -2.61 -6.38 11.50
CA ASN A 8 -3.69 -5.39 11.55
C ASN A 8 -4.63 -5.49 12.74
N LYS A 9 -4.46 -6.46 13.67
CA LYS A 9 -5.39 -6.66 14.80
C LYS A 9 -5.68 -5.38 15.58
N ARG A 10 -4.63 -4.62 15.93
CA ARG A 10 -4.80 -3.37 16.68
C ARG A 10 -5.58 -2.32 15.88
N PHE A 11 -5.31 -2.21 14.58
CA PHE A 11 -6.03 -1.29 13.70
C PHE A 11 -7.50 -1.70 13.56
N LEU A 12 -7.79 -2.99 13.34
CA LEU A 12 -9.15 -3.50 13.20
C LEU A 12 -9.98 -3.30 14.48
N ILE A 13 -9.41 -3.58 15.65
CA ILE A 13 -10.09 -3.35 16.94
C ILE A 13 -10.38 -1.86 17.13
N LYS A 14 -9.38 -0.99 16.93
CA LYS A 14 -9.57 0.46 17.06
C LYS A 14 -10.58 0.99 16.05
N GLY A 15 -10.52 0.53 14.81
CA GLY A 15 -11.47 0.89 13.76
C GLY A 15 -12.89 0.50 14.12
N TYR A 16 -13.10 -0.72 14.62
CA TYR A 16 -14.40 -1.17 15.12
C TYR A 16 -14.95 -0.22 16.19
N LEU A 17 -14.16 0.03 17.23
CA LEU A 17 -14.56 0.87 18.37
C LEU A 17 -14.84 2.30 17.94
N TRP A 18 -14.05 2.87 17.03
CA TRP A 18 -14.26 4.22 16.50
C TRP A 18 -15.53 4.34 15.67
N ILE A 19 -15.74 3.42 14.71
CA ILE A 19 -16.93 3.46 13.85
C ILE A 19 -18.19 3.24 14.69
N SER A 20 -18.16 2.22 15.56
CA SER A 20 -19.26 1.95 16.47
C SER A 20 -19.54 3.16 17.36
N GLY A 21 -18.51 3.70 18.02
CA GLY A 21 -18.64 4.83 18.93
C GLY A 21 -19.21 6.09 18.28
N ILE A 22 -18.75 6.46 17.08
CA ILE A 22 -19.29 7.62 16.34
C ILE A 22 -20.77 7.39 16.01
N LEU A 23 -21.11 6.24 15.42
CA LEU A 23 -22.46 5.95 14.96
C LEU A 23 -23.45 5.88 16.12
N THR A 24 -23.08 5.20 17.21
CA THR A 24 -23.95 5.06 18.38
C THR A 24 -24.09 6.36 19.14
N SER A 25 -23.03 7.18 19.23
CA SER A 25 -23.10 8.50 19.87
C SER A 25 -24.01 9.42 19.08
N GLY A 26 -23.87 9.45 17.73
CA GLY A 26 -24.74 10.23 16.86
C GLY A 26 -26.21 9.83 17.00
N PHE A 27 -26.50 8.53 17.00
CA PHE A 27 -27.87 8.05 17.22
C PHE A 27 -28.40 8.35 18.63
N SER A 28 -27.56 8.26 19.66
CA SER A 28 -27.96 8.57 21.03
C SER A 28 -28.29 10.05 21.20
N ILE A 29 -27.50 10.95 20.58
CA ILE A 29 -27.81 12.39 20.55
C ILE A 29 -29.14 12.64 19.84
N TYR A 30 -29.39 11.99 18.70
CA TYR A 30 -30.67 12.08 18.00
C TYR A 30 -31.85 11.63 18.88
N LEU A 31 -31.70 10.51 19.60
CA LEU A 31 -32.74 10.04 20.52
C LEU A 31 -33.04 11.03 21.65
N LEU A 32 -32.06 11.79 22.15
CA LEU A 32 -32.32 12.78 23.21
C LEU A 32 -33.37 13.82 22.82
N PHE A 33 -33.48 14.15 21.53
CA PHE A 33 -34.44 15.14 21.03
C PHE A 33 -35.74 14.51 20.50
N PHE A 34 -35.68 13.30 19.95
CA PHE A 34 -36.77 12.69 19.19
C PHE A 34 -37.30 11.37 19.79
N TYR A 35 -37.02 11.08 21.07
CA TYR A 35 -37.41 9.81 21.70
C TYR A 35 -38.92 9.52 21.62
N SER A 36 -39.77 10.53 21.83
CA SER A 36 -41.23 10.37 21.80
C SER A 36 -41.79 10.02 20.42
N GLU A 37 -41.02 10.25 19.37
CA GLU A 37 -41.43 10.03 17.97
C GLU A 37 -41.06 8.62 17.47
N ILE A 38 -40.27 7.86 18.24
CA ILE A 38 -39.66 6.61 17.77
C ILE A 38 -40.06 5.45 18.69
N THR A 39 -40.64 4.41 18.09
CA THR A 39 -41.01 3.20 18.85
C THR A 39 -39.76 2.46 19.35
N THR A 40 -39.87 1.81 20.51
CA THR A 40 -38.79 1.02 21.12
C THR A 40 -38.21 -0.06 20.17
N LYS A 41 -39.05 -0.65 19.31
CA LYS A 41 -38.61 -1.62 18.29
C LYS A 41 -37.56 -1.01 17.34
N TRP A 42 -37.80 0.21 16.86
CA TRP A 42 -36.87 0.91 15.98
C TRP A 42 -35.57 1.31 16.68
N ILE A 43 -35.65 1.70 17.95
CA ILE A 43 -34.47 1.98 18.77
C ILE A 43 -33.53 0.76 18.82
N PHE A 44 -34.06 -0.42 19.14
CA PHE A 44 -33.26 -1.65 19.17
C PHE A 44 -32.65 -2.02 17.81
N ILE A 45 -33.41 -1.85 16.72
CA ILE A 45 -32.91 -2.11 15.37
C ILE A 45 -31.75 -1.19 15.04
N ILE A 46 -31.89 0.12 15.28
CA ILE A 46 -30.85 1.09 14.94
C ILE A 46 -29.62 0.91 15.82
N TYR A 47 -29.76 0.59 17.11
CA TYR A 47 -28.60 0.24 17.94
C TYR A 47 -27.90 -1.03 17.45
N SER A 48 -28.64 -2.06 17.02
CA SER A 48 -28.04 -3.26 16.44
C SER A 48 -27.24 -2.94 15.17
N ILE A 49 -27.76 -2.04 14.33
CA ILE A 49 -27.08 -1.58 13.11
C ILE A 49 -25.81 -0.80 13.46
N THR A 50 -25.90 0.18 14.37
CA THR A 50 -24.79 1.09 14.68
C THR A 50 -23.69 0.45 15.54
N LEU A 51 -24.02 -0.51 16.41
CA LEU A 51 -23.05 -1.26 17.22
C LEU A 51 -22.39 -2.40 16.44
N ILE A 52 -23.16 -3.14 15.64
CA ILE A 52 -22.71 -4.43 15.10
C ILE A 52 -22.62 -4.37 13.58
N PHE A 53 -23.76 -4.23 12.89
CA PHE A 53 -23.80 -4.50 11.45
C PHE A 53 -23.01 -3.48 10.62
N ALA A 54 -23.15 -2.19 10.89
CA ALA A 54 -22.45 -1.16 10.13
C ALA A 54 -20.92 -1.19 10.36
N PRO A 55 -20.41 -1.23 11.61
CA PRO A 55 -18.97 -1.41 11.85
C PRO A 55 -18.42 -2.69 11.22
N ALA A 56 -19.13 -3.82 11.37
CA ALA A 56 -18.70 -5.10 10.78
C ALA A 56 -18.67 -5.03 9.26
N PHE A 57 -19.65 -4.39 8.62
CA PHE A 57 -19.71 -4.22 7.17
C PHE A 57 -18.52 -3.40 6.65
N VAL A 58 -18.23 -2.26 7.27
CA VAL A 58 -17.10 -1.39 6.89
C VAL A 58 -15.77 -2.13 7.01
N LEU A 59 -15.53 -2.80 8.15
CA LEU A 59 -14.31 -3.59 8.33
C LEU A 59 -14.22 -4.76 7.36
N SER A 60 -15.34 -5.42 7.06
CA SER A 60 -15.38 -6.49 6.06
C SER A 60 -14.99 -5.98 4.68
N ALA A 61 -15.43 -4.79 4.29
CA ALA A 61 -15.04 -4.15 3.03
C ALA A 61 -13.52 -3.85 3.00
N TRP A 62 -12.95 -3.35 4.10
CA TRP A 62 -11.51 -3.10 4.19
C TRP A 62 -10.68 -4.38 4.11
N ILE A 63 -11.10 -5.42 4.84
CA ILE A 63 -10.48 -6.74 4.84
C ILE A 63 -10.56 -7.38 3.44
N PHE A 64 -11.73 -7.29 2.79
CA PHE A 64 -11.93 -7.80 1.44
C PHE A 64 -10.99 -7.13 0.44
N ASP A 65 -10.88 -5.80 0.48
CA ASP A 65 -9.94 -5.09 -0.41
C ASP A 65 -8.49 -5.49 -0.16
N TRP A 66 -8.08 -5.67 1.10
CA TRP A 66 -6.75 -6.15 1.47
C TRP A 66 -6.45 -7.53 0.85
N PHE A 67 -7.36 -8.50 1.02
CA PHE A 67 -7.21 -9.83 0.42
C PHE A 67 -7.20 -9.77 -1.10
N ARG A 68 -8.05 -8.95 -1.70
CA ARG A 68 -8.14 -8.76 -3.15
C ARG A 68 -6.80 -8.28 -3.71
N LYS A 69 -6.19 -7.26 -3.09
CA LYS A 69 -4.87 -6.74 -3.49
C LYS A 69 -3.79 -7.78 -3.38
N ARG A 70 -3.75 -8.48 -2.25
CA ARG A 70 -2.76 -9.54 -2.04
C ARG A 70 -2.87 -10.67 -3.06
N LYS A 71 -4.10 -11.05 -3.45
CA LYS A 71 -4.34 -12.01 -4.53
C LYS A 71 -3.74 -11.53 -5.87
N TYR A 72 -3.89 -10.25 -6.20
CA TYR A 72 -3.29 -9.69 -7.42
C TYR A 72 -1.77 -9.63 -7.35
N LYS A 73 -1.22 -9.19 -6.21
CA LYS A 73 0.22 -9.18 -5.96
C LYS A 73 0.83 -10.57 -6.12
N ASN A 74 0.23 -11.58 -5.51
CA ASN A 74 0.64 -12.97 -5.66
C ASN A 74 0.56 -13.46 -7.11
N ARG A 75 -0.45 -13.02 -7.87
CA ARG A 75 -0.59 -13.36 -9.29
C ARG A 75 0.50 -12.72 -10.17
N ILE A 76 0.97 -11.53 -9.83
CA ILE A 76 2.12 -10.91 -10.51
C ILE A 76 3.39 -11.67 -10.13
N LEU A 77 3.62 -11.87 -8.83
CA LEU A 77 4.78 -12.60 -8.30
C LEU A 77 4.83 -14.07 -8.73
N SER A 78 3.75 -14.68 -9.20
CA SER A 78 3.77 -16.06 -9.72
C SER A 78 4.14 -16.14 -11.21
N LYS A 79 4.43 -15.02 -11.87
CA LYS A 79 4.73 -14.97 -13.31
C LYS A 79 6.14 -14.47 -13.55
N LYS A 80 6.78 -14.97 -14.60
CA LYS A 80 8.06 -14.41 -15.07
C LYS A 80 7.86 -12.97 -15.59
N PRO A 81 8.85 -12.09 -15.41
CA PRO A 81 10.08 -12.31 -14.63
C PRO A 81 9.90 -12.14 -13.11
N TYR A 82 8.75 -11.65 -12.63
CA TYR A 82 8.52 -11.28 -11.24
C TYR A 82 8.62 -12.43 -10.22
N SER A 83 8.40 -13.67 -10.66
CA SER A 83 8.65 -14.87 -9.83
C SER A 83 10.12 -15.09 -9.50
N GLU A 84 11.02 -14.42 -10.22
CA GLU A 84 12.47 -14.54 -10.09
C GLU A 84 13.10 -13.29 -9.45
N LEU A 85 12.31 -12.39 -8.84
CA LEU A 85 12.78 -11.15 -8.20
C LEU A 85 13.89 -11.39 -7.15
N GLU A 86 13.88 -12.54 -6.49
CA GLU A 86 14.94 -12.91 -5.53
C GLU A 86 16.32 -13.03 -6.19
N LYS A 87 16.38 -13.38 -7.48
CA LYS A 87 17.66 -13.47 -8.24
C LYS A 87 18.34 -12.11 -8.42
N ILE A 88 17.58 -11.01 -8.31
CA ILE A 88 18.09 -9.63 -8.39
C ILE A 88 17.97 -8.91 -7.03
N GLY A 89 17.92 -9.67 -5.93
CA GLY A 89 18.11 -9.15 -4.58
C GLY A 89 16.85 -8.80 -3.78
N PHE A 90 15.63 -9.04 -4.29
CA PHE A 90 14.38 -8.76 -3.55
C PHE A 90 14.06 -9.84 -2.51
N THR A 91 14.95 -10.00 -1.54
CA THR A 91 14.83 -10.98 -0.44
C THR A 91 14.27 -10.34 0.83
N LYS A 92 14.42 -9.02 1.01
CA LYS A 92 14.00 -8.29 2.21
C LYS A 92 12.52 -7.93 2.16
N LYS A 93 11.90 -7.81 3.35
CA LYS A 93 10.49 -7.43 3.52
C LYS A 93 10.33 -6.20 4.40
N ALA A 94 9.39 -5.34 4.05
CA ALA A 94 9.02 -4.17 4.84
C ALA A 94 7.49 -4.08 4.98
N ILE A 95 7.01 -3.32 5.98
CA ILE A 95 5.58 -3.04 6.15
C ILE A 95 5.26 -1.78 5.38
N LYS A 96 4.19 -1.82 4.57
CA LYS A 96 3.64 -0.63 3.93
C LYS A 96 2.16 -0.50 4.23
N THR A 97 1.75 0.72 4.54
CA THR A 97 0.35 1.07 4.77
C THR A 97 -0.39 1.17 3.43
N ASN A 98 -1.53 0.49 3.35
CA ASN A 98 -2.49 0.56 2.26
C ASN A 98 -3.35 1.82 2.39
N HIS A 99 -4.06 2.22 1.32
CA HIS A 99 -4.95 3.39 1.31
C HIS A 99 -6.05 3.39 2.39
N ASN A 100 -6.47 2.22 2.87
CA ASN A 100 -7.46 2.08 3.95
C ASN A 100 -6.80 1.89 5.33
N SER A 101 -5.53 2.27 5.45
CA SER A 101 -4.70 2.17 6.66
C SER A 101 -4.38 0.76 7.15
N LEU A 102 -4.92 -0.30 6.55
CA LEU A 102 -4.40 -1.65 6.75
C LEU A 102 -2.99 -1.74 6.20
N VAL A 103 -2.13 -2.52 6.81
CA VAL A 103 -0.74 -2.71 6.38
C VAL A 103 -0.55 -4.09 5.76
N ASP A 104 0.40 -4.19 4.83
CA ASP A 104 0.82 -5.46 4.21
C ASP A 104 2.34 -5.47 3.99
N TYR A 105 2.88 -6.64 3.68
CA TYR A 105 4.30 -6.79 3.34
C TYR A 105 4.58 -6.33 1.92
N ILE A 106 5.68 -5.60 1.75
CA ILE A 106 6.33 -5.33 0.47
C ILE A 106 7.69 -6.00 0.41
N LYS A 107 8.14 -6.35 -0.79
CA LYS A 107 9.52 -6.82 -1.01
C LYS A 107 10.39 -5.61 -1.34
N PHE A 108 11.64 -5.61 -0.94
CA PHE A 108 12.59 -4.61 -1.42
C PHE A 108 13.99 -5.21 -1.59
N ALA A 109 14.79 -4.56 -2.42
CA ALA A 109 16.16 -4.91 -2.73
C ALA A 109 17.06 -3.68 -2.65
N GLU A 110 18.36 -3.90 -2.54
CA GLU A 110 19.35 -2.86 -2.76
C GLU A 110 19.97 -3.08 -4.14
N ILE A 111 19.78 -2.11 -5.03
CA ILE A 111 20.30 -2.15 -6.40
C ILE A 111 21.09 -0.85 -6.60
N ASN A 112 22.38 -0.98 -6.92
CA ASN A 112 23.30 0.17 -7.03
C ASN A 112 23.19 1.12 -5.84
N GLU A 113 23.25 0.63 -4.59
CA GLU A 113 23.17 1.44 -3.35
C GLU A 113 21.82 2.19 -3.17
N CYS A 114 20.81 1.90 -3.99
CA CYS A 114 19.47 2.44 -3.86
C CYS A 114 18.52 1.35 -3.36
N GLN A 115 17.68 1.67 -2.38
CA GLN A 115 16.63 0.75 -1.93
C GLN A 115 15.43 0.85 -2.89
N VAL A 116 15.15 -0.26 -3.58
CA VAL A 116 14.03 -0.38 -4.52
C VAL A 116 12.94 -1.25 -3.89
N ALA A 117 11.78 -0.66 -3.64
CA ALA A 117 10.59 -1.36 -3.16
C ALA A 117 9.78 -1.91 -4.34
N PHE A 118 9.28 -3.14 -4.21
CA PHE A 118 8.30 -3.74 -5.10
C PHE A 118 6.93 -3.83 -4.44
N ASP A 119 5.93 -3.34 -5.15
CA ASP A 119 4.51 -3.46 -4.79
C ASP A 119 3.61 -3.47 -6.03
N ILE A 120 2.30 -3.34 -5.82
CA ILE A 120 1.31 -3.17 -6.89
C ILE A 120 0.62 -1.82 -6.80
N ASP A 121 0.22 -1.28 -7.95
CA ASP A 121 -0.60 -0.06 -7.99
C ASP A 121 -1.96 -0.35 -7.32
N ILE A 122 -2.26 0.46 -6.30
CA ILE A 122 -3.47 0.38 -5.49
C ILE A 122 -4.75 0.50 -6.33
N ARG A 123 -4.75 1.37 -7.34
CA ARG A 123 -5.90 1.64 -8.22
C ARG A 123 -5.92 0.68 -9.40
N LYS A 124 -4.75 0.25 -9.89
CA LYS A 124 -4.59 -0.61 -11.05
C LYS A 124 -3.76 -1.86 -10.70
N PRO A 125 -4.36 -2.89 -10.07
CA PRO A 125 -3.62 -4.01 -9.47
C PRO A 125 -2.92 -4.96 -10.47
N LYS A 126 -2.92 -4.62 -11.77
CA LYS A 126 -2.17 -5.31 -12.82
C LYS A 126 -0.86 -4.60 -13.17
N ILE A 127 -0.57 -3.48 -12.50
CA ILE A 127 0.65 -2.71 -12.66
C ILE A 127 1.59 -3.10 -11.51
N ALA A 128 2.79 -3.55 -11.87
CA ALA A 128 3.90 -3.71 -10.94
C ALA A 128 4.53 -2.33 -10.71
N GLU A 129 4.72 -1.96 -9.45
CA GLU A 129 5.35 -0.70 -9.06
C GLU A 129 6.71 -0.98 -8.42
N PHE A 130 7.73 -0.31 -8.95
CA PHE A 130 9.07 -0.29 -8.38
C PHE A 130 9.40 1.14 -7.96
N SER A 131 9.60 1.36 -6.67
CA SER A 131 9.76 2.70 -6.11
C SER A 131 11.08 2.84 -5.35
N ILE A 132 11.80 3.92 -5.58
CA ILE A 132 12.91 4.40 -4.74
C ILE A 132 12.37 5.59 -3.94
N TYR A 133 12.42 5.52 -2.60
CA TYR A 133 11.94 6.58 -1.73
C TYR A 133 13.06 7.55 -1.38
N GLY A 134 12.79 8.84 -1.52
CA GLY A 134 13.83 9.84 -1.48
C GLY A 134 13.32 11.27 -1.58
N LEU A 135 13.92 12.17 -0.81
CA LEU A 135 13.61 13.61 -0.87
C LEU A 135 14.45 14.30 -1.93
N THR A 136 13.81 15.16 -2.72
CA THR A 136 14.48 16.03 -3.71
C THR A 136 14.26 17.51 -3.36
N ASP A 137 14.44 17.87 -2.09
CA ASP A 137 14.10 19.20 -1.57
C ASP A 137 14.98 20.33 -2.11
N HIS A 138 16.16 19.97 -2.65
CA HIS A 138 17.03 20.92 -3.36
C HIS A 138 16.43 21.42 -4.69
N LEU A 139 15.40 20.77 -5.23
CA LEU A 139 14.72 21.21 -6.45
C LEU A 139 13.62 22.23 -6.12
N ASN A 140 13.67 23.39 -6.76
CA ASN A 140 12.55 24.33 -6.73
C ASN A 140 11.36 23.80 -7.54
N SER A 141 10.19 24.43 -7.39
CA SER A 141 8.95 23.99 -8.05
C SER A 141 9.03 23.97 -9.59
N LYS A 142 9.77 24.90 -10.21
CA LYS A 142 9.90 24.95 -11.68
C LYS A 142 10.79 23.81 -12.20
N ASP A 143 11.91 23.58 -11.54
CA ASP A 143 12.83 22.50 -11.88
C ASP A 143 12.20 21.13 -11.69
N TYR A 144 11.47 20.96 -10.58
CA TYR A 144 10.69 19.74 -10.34
C TYR A 144 9.70 19.47 -11.49
N LEU A 145 8.88 20.45 -11.89
CA LEU A 145 7.91 20.26 -12.97
C LEU A 145 8.57 19.95 -14.32
N ARG A 146 9.73 20.55 -14.59
CA ARG A 146 10.51 20.25 -15.80
C ARG A 146 11.01 18.81 -15.79
N LYS A 147 11.62 18.37 -14.69
CA LYS A 147 12.14 17.00 -14.55
C LYS A 147 11.03 15.95 -14.53
N ALA A 148 9.90 16.25 -13.89
CA ALA A 148 8.74 15.37 -13.90
C ALA A 148 8.25 15.11 -15.33
N LYS A 149 8.22 16.14 -16.19
CA LYS A 149 7.89 15.98 -17.62
C LYS A 149 8.97 15.22 -18.40
N GLU A 150 10.25 15.45 -18.09
CA GLU A 150 11.37 14.73 -18.72
C GLU A 150 11.27 13.22 -18.45
N TYR A 151 11.02 12.82 -17.21
CA TYR A 151 10.95 11.42 -16.80
C TYR A 151 9.65 10.71 -17.17
N ASP A 152 8.57 11.45 -17.40
CA ASP A 152 7.31 10.90 -17.92
C ASP A 152 7.52 10.19 -19.27
N TYR A 153 8.40 10.71 -20.14
CA TYR A 153 8.79 10.04 -21.39
C TYR A 153 9.44 8.68 -21.18
N SER A 154 10.12 8.48 -20.05
CA SER A 154 10.71 7.21 -19.65
C SER A 154 9.75 6.35 -18.82
N ASN A 155 8.47 6.72 -18.74
CA ASN A 155 7.44 6.05 -17.93
C ASN A 155 7.87 5.91 -16.45
N ILE A 156 8.53 6.96 -15.93
CA ILE A 156 8.93 7.08 -14.53
C ILE A 156 8.13 8.22 -13.92
N ASP A 157 7.32 7.89 -12.93
CA ASP A 157 6.61 8.86 -12.10
C ASP A 157 7.58 9.46 -11.09
N PHE A 158 7.98 10.71 -11.32
CA PHE A 158 8.85 11.46 -10.46
C PHE A 158 8.03 12.34 -9.52
N SER A 159 8.10 12.01 -8.23
CA SER A 159 7.50 12.79 -7.15
C SER A 159 8.58 13.38 -6.25
N ARG A 160 8.25 14.41 -5.46
CA ARG A 160 9.17 14.98 -4.46
C ARG A 160 9.72 13.96 -3.45
N HIS A 161 9.07 12.81 -3.32
CA HIS A 161 9.36 11.81 -2.29
C HIS A 161 9.70 10.45 -2.88
N SER A 162 9.69 10.30 -4.20
CA SER A 162 9.90 9.00 -4.84
C SER A 162 10.18 9.07 -6.33
N PHE A 163 10.93 8.08 -6.80
CA PHE A 163 11.03 7.72 -8.21
C PHE A 163 10.31 6.39 -8.41
N THR A 164 9.25 6.35 -9.21
CA THR A 164 8.45 5.13 -9.39
C THR A 164 8.38 4.70 -10.85
N LYS A 165 8.86 3.50 -11.14
CA LYS A 165 8.63 2.83 -12.42
C LYS A 165 7.38 1.97 -12.33
N ARG A 166 6.43 2.19 -13.24
CA ARG A 166 5.20 1.41 -13.35
C ARG A 166 5.24 0.54 -14.61
N ILE A 167 4.98 -0.75 -14.46
CA ILE A 167 4.99 -1.72 -15.58
C ILE A 167 3.62 -2.39 -15.68
N ASP A 168 2.86 -2.17 -16.76
CA ASP A 168 1.57 -2.86 -16.96
C ASP A 168 1.84 -4.29 -17.43
N THR A 169 1.71 -5.25 -16.51
CA THR A 169 1.99 -6.68 -16.74
C THR A 169 1.14 -7.35 -17.82
N ARG A 170 0.11 -6.66 -18.36
CA ARG A 170 -0.66 -7.13 -19.52
C ARG A 170 -0.09 -6.66 -20.85
N LYS A 171 0.47 -5.46 -20.89
CA LYS A 171 0.93 -4.78 -22.11
C LYS A 171 2.41 -4.99 -22.31
N GLU A 172 3.19 -4.81 -21.25
CA GLU A 172 4.64 -4.92 -21.23
C GLU A 172 5.00 -6.35 -20.84
N LYS A 173 5.34 -7.17 -21.84
CA LYS A 173 5.83 -8.52 -21.63
C LYS A 173 7.36 -8.48 -21.56
N LEU A 174 7.88 -8.48 -20.34
CA LEU A 174 9.30 -8.72 -20.11
C LEU A 174 9.59 -10.20 -20.27
N ASN A 175 10.62 -10.55 -21.05
CA ASN A 175 10.94 -11.93 -21.37
C ASN A 175 11.87 -12.57 -20.31
N SER A 176 12.62 -11.75 -19.56
CA SER A 176 13.66 -12.24 -18.65
C SER A 176 13.82 -11.37 -17.41
N ILE A 177 14.45 -11.94 -16.39
CA ILE A 177 14.79 -11.20 -15.16
C ILE A 177 15.87 -10.14 -15.43
N GLN A 178 16.75 -10.38 -16.40
CA GLN A 178 17.80 -9.45 -16.82
C GLN A 178 17.22 -8.19 -17.47
N GLU A 179 16.13 -8.31 -18.25
CA GLU A 179 15.42 -7.14 -18.78
C GLU A 179 14.88 -6.28 -17.64
N LEU A 180 14.31 -6.89 -16.59
CA LEU A 180 13.83 -6.18 -15.42
C LEU A 180 14.98 -5.53 -14.65
N GLU A 181 16.08 -6.25 -14.43
CA GLU A 181 17.28 -5.73 -13.76
C GLU A 181 17.84 -4.49 -14.47
N LYS A 182 17.87 -4.50 -15.81
CA LYS A 182 18.29 -3.34 -16.60
C LYS A 182 17.36 -2.14 -16.37
N ILE A 183 16.05 -2.34 -16.41
CA ILE A 183 15.06 -1.28 -16.14
C ILE A 183 15.25 -0.69 -14.73
N LEU A 184 15.49 -1.54 -13.73
CA LEU A 184 15.72 -1.10 -12.36
C LEU A 184 17.07 -0.38 -12.22
N THR A 185 18.10 -0.85 -12.90
CA THR A 185 19.41 -0.19 -12.96
C THR A 185 19.28 1.21 -13.56
N GLU A 186 18.56 1.37 -14.65
CA GLU A 186 18.26 2.69 -15.25
C GLU A 186 17.51 3.60 -14.26
N LEU A 187 16.51 3.07 -13.55
CA LEU A 187 15.78 3.81 -12.51
C LEU A 187 16.73 4.29 -11.39
N THR A 188 17.64 3.44 -10.92
CA THR A 188 18.61 3.80 -9.87
C THR A 188 19.60 4.86 -10.35
N HIS A 189 20.01 4.80 -11.62
CA HIS A 189 20.89 5.79 -12.22
C HIS A 189 20.22 7.18 -12.28
N ILE A 190 18.93 7.22 -12.66
CA ILE A 190 18.13 8.44 -12.65
C ILE A 190 18.03 8.99 -11.22
N ALA A 191 17.67 8.17 -10.24
CA ALA A 191 17.58 8.61 -8.85
C ALA A 191 18.92 9.21 -8.36
N LYS A 192 20.05 8.55 -8.62
CA LYS A 192 21.38 9.07 -8.24
C LYS A 192 21.76 10.36 -8.96
N LYS A 193 21.47 10.48 -10.26
CA LYS A 193 21.69 11.72 -11.05
C LYS A 193 20.99 12.92 -10.39
N GLU A 194 19.83 12.65 -9.81
CA GLU A 194 18.99 13.63 -9.14
C GLU A 194 19.42 13.97 -7.71
N LYS A 195 20.52 13.41 -7.19
CA LYS A 195 21.09 13.73 -5.86
C LYS A 195 20.03 13.76 -4.75
N TYR A 196 19.19 12.73 -4.71
CA TYR A 196 18.15 12.59 -3.70
C TYR A 196 18.75 12.26 -2.32
N GLU A 197 18.03 12.64 -1.27
CA GLU A 197 18.28 12.17 0.10
C GLU A 197 17.46 10.90 0.36
N PRO A 198 18.09 9.73 0.57
CA PRO A 198 17.35 8.48 0.71
C PRO A 198 16.45 8.44 1.94
N ILE A 199 15.21 7.99 1.75
CA ILE A 199 14.30 7.66 2.85
C ILE A 199 14.43 6.15 3.09
N PRO A 200 15.03 5.69 4.20
CA PRO A 200 15.30 4.28 4.41
C PRO A 200 13.99 3.48 4.61
N ILE A 201 13.91 2.35 3.94
CA ILE A 201 12.88 1.35 4.14
C ILE A 201 13.23 0.53 5.38
N THR A 202 12.33 0.52 6.37
CA THR A 202 12.54 -0.28 7.59
C THR A 202 12.28 -1.76 7.31
N GLU A 203 13.33 -2.56 7.40
CA GLU A 203 13.25 -4.01 7.26
C GLU A 203 12.53 -4.66 8.44
N ILE A 204 11.64 -5.60 8.15
CA ILE A 204 11.09 -6.50 9.15
C ILE A 204 12.02 -7.70 9.24
N LYS A 205 12.70 -7.84 10.37
CA LYS A 205 13.41 -9.08 10.65
C LYS A 205 12.38 -10.20 10.86
N PRO A 206 12.58 -11.39 10.27
CA PRO A 206 11.76 -12.54 10.64
C PRO A 206 11.85 -12.70 12.16
N VAL A 207 10.69 -12.80 12.83
CA VAL A 207 10.67 -13.24 14.23
C VAL A 207 11.27 -14.63 14.19
N GLY A 208 12.51 -14.76 14.69
CA GLY A 208 13.14 -16.06 14.79
C GLY A 208 12.20 -16.98 15.55
N ASN A 209 11.82 -18.10 14.94
CA ASN A 209 11.35 -19.23 15.70
C ASN A 209 12.54 -19.64 16.58
N ASN A 210 12.61 -19.11 17.80
CA ASN A 210 13.38 -19.73 18.85
C ASN A 210 12.69 -21.08 19.09
N VAL A 211 13.24 -22.11 18.45
CA VAL A 211 13.00 -23.51 18.78
C VAL A 211 13.58 -23.77 20.16
#